data_AF-A0A4U3AP68-F1
#
_entry.id   AF-A0A4U3AP68-F1
#
_cell.length_a   1.000
_cell.length_b   1.000
_cell.length_c   1.000
_cell.angle_alpha   90.00
_cell.angle_beta   90.00
_cell.angle_gamma   90.00
#
_symmetry.space_group_name_H-M   'P 1'
#
loop_
_entity.id
_entity.type
_entity.pdbx_description
1 polymer ?
#
loop_
_entity_poly.entity_id
_entity_poly.type
_entity_poly.pdbx_seq_one_letter_code
_entity_poly.pdbx_strand_id
1 'polypeptide(L)'
;MKYKYNNREEIEVGVKTMITLEQKLEQYTHTYAQLKGELKWKTSDSRTGMMIAAMYAGSDKLFDLGRFLEISSYIKNQVGMFSYLKSYHRFVVAATLDIHFTDYKEAFQKFLDLYEQLVAGGFSRSIFTYLAASVLLTEENEQHGTHIQRSMQVYKRMKEDHLFLTGTNDYPLAVLLAGQSENVETLMDRVERLYQKLA
;
A
#
# COMPACT_ATOMS: atom_id res chain seq x y z
N MET A 1 -36.00 -13.44 3.97
CA MET A 1 -35.37 -14.76 3.73
C MET A 1 -34.19 -14.85 4.70
N LYS A 2 -34.31 -15.67 5.76
CA LYS A 2 -33.29 -15.81 6.81
C LYS A 2 -32.25 -16.84 6.35
N TYR A 3 -30.98 -16.47 6.28
CA TYR A 3 -29.91 -17.44 6.04
C TYR A 3 -29.58 -18.16 7.36
N LYS A 4 -29.80 -19.48 7.36
CA LYS A 4 -29.40 -20.39 8.43
C LYS A 4 -27.88 -20.62 8.34
N TYR A 5 -27.18 -20.36 9.43
CA TYR A 5 -25.83 -20.87 9.68
C TYR A 5 -25.92 -22.37 10.01
N ASN A 6 -25.15 -23.20 9.30
CA ASN A 6 -24.85 -24.62 9.55
C ASN A 6 -23.62 -24.93 8.68
N ASN A 7 -22.56 -25.63 9.05
CA ASN A 7 -22.15 -26.32 10.27
C ASN A 7 -20.62 -26.26 10.26
N ARG A 8 -19.99 -25.93 11.39
CA ARG A 8 -18.55 -26.17 11.56
C ARG A 8 -18.35 -27.66 11.76
N GLU A 9 -17.74 -28.33 10.79
CA GLU A 9 -16.92 -29.49 11.09
C GLU A 9 -15.54 -28.96 11.45
N GLU A 10 -15.30 -28.87 12.76
CA GLU A 10 -13.98 -28.62 13.33
C GLU A 10 -13.12 -29.85 13.02
N ILE A 11 -12.24 -29.71 12.04
CA ILE A 11 -11.07 -30.57 11.92
C ILE A 11 -9.93 -29.82 12.58
N GLU A 12 -9.71 -30.10 13.86
CA GLU A 12 -8.48 -29.72 14.57
C GLU A 12 -7.29 -30.45 13.92
N VAL A 13 -6.57 -29.72 13.07
CA VAL A 13 -5.14 -29.92 12.87
C VAL A 13 -4.52 -28.53 12.97
N GLY A 14 -3.66 -28.33 13.96
CA GLY A 14 -3.01 -27.04 14.23
C GLY A 14 -2.22 -26.55 13.02
N VAL A 15 -2.85 -25.73 12.17
CA VAL A 15 -2.27 -25.03 11.03
C VAL A 15 -3.16 -23.82 10.74
N LYS A 16 -2.55 -22.65 10.57
CA LYS A 16 -3.16 -21.40 10.07
C LYS A 16 -4.22 -21.72 9.00
N THR A 17 -5.50 -21.44 9.25
CA THR A 17 -6.58 -21.69 8.30
C THR A 17 -6.27 -20.97 6.99
N MET A 18 -5.91 -21.73 5.94
CA MET A 18 -5.66 -21.18 4.61
C MET A 18 -7.00 -20.70 4.04
N ILE A 19 -7.17 -19.38 3.92
CA ILE A 19 -8.33 -18.78 3.26
C ILE A 19 -8.38 -19.28 1.82
N THR A 20 -9.52 -19.82 1.39
CA THR A 20 -9.69 -20.32 0.02
C THR A 20 -9.75 -19.18 -0.99
N LEU A 21 -9.46 -19.47 -2.27
CA LEU A 21 -9.61 -18.48 -3.34
C LEU A 21 -11.05 -17.95 -3.44
N GLU A 22 -12.04 -18.81 -3.22
CA GLU A 22 -13.46 -18.44 -3.22
C GLU A 22 -13.78 -17.41 -2.12
N GLN A 23 -13.25 -17.62 -0.91
CA GLN A 23 -13.42 -16.68 0.20
C GLN A 23 -12.76 -15.33 -0.10
N LYS A 24 -11.57 -15.31 -0.71
CA LYS A 24 -10.92 -14.05 -1.13
C LYS A 24 -11.73 -13.32 -2.20
N LEU A 25 -12.32 -14.05 -3.15
CA LEU A 25 -13.20 -13.47 -4.17
C LEU A 25 -14.48 -12.90 -3.57
N GLU A 26 -15.09 -13.59 -2.62
CA GLU A 26 -16.27 -13.10 -1.89
C GLU A 26 -15.93 -11.82 -1.11
N GLN A 27 -14.83 -11.82 -0.35
CA GLN A 27 -14.38 -10.64 0.37
C GLN A 27 -14.10 -9.46 -0.56
N TYR A 28 -13.43 -9.70 -1.70
CA TYR A 28 -13.17 -8.68 -2.71
C TYR A 28 -14.47 -8.07 -3.23
N THR A 29 -15.41 -8.91 -3.69
CA THR A 29 -16.66 -8.46 -4.30
C THR A 29 -17.54 -7.70 -3.30
N HIS A 30 -17.62 -8.18 -2.06
CA HIS A 30 -18.35 -7.52 -0.98
C HIS A 30 -17.75 -6.14 -0.66
N THR A 31 -16.44 -6.09 -0.42
CA THR A 31 -15.71 -4.86 -0.11
C THR A 31 -15.86 -3.84 -1.25
N TYR A 32 -15.67 -4.28 -2.50
CA TYR A 32 -15.83 -3.41 -3.66
C TYR A 32 -17.25 -2.86 -3.80
N ALA A 33 -18.29 -3.67 -3.53
CA ALA A 33 -19.67 -3.21 -3.60
C ALA A 33 -19.96 -2.10 -2.58
N GLN A 34 -19.49 -2.24 -1.34
CA GLN A 34 -19.62 -1.22 -0.30
C GLN A 34 -18.85 0.06 -0.66
N LEU A 35 -17.58 -0.08 -1.07
CA LEU A 35 -16.76 1.05 -1.50
C LEU A 35 -17.35 1.76 -2.72
N LYS A 36 -17.92 1.03 -3.68
CA LYS A 36 -18.58 1.62 -4.84
C LYS A 36 -19.79 2.46 -4.43
N GLY A 37 -20.55 2.06 -3.41
CA GLY A 37 -21.65 2.87 -2.88
C GLY A 37 -21.17 4.21 -2.32
N GLU A 38 -20.17 4.16 -1.45
CA GLU A 38 -19.67 5.34 -0.71
C GLU A 38 -18.73 6.24 -1.51
N LEU A 39 -17.83 5.64 -2.27
CA LEU A 39 -16.77 6.36 -2.98
C LEU A 39 -17.23 6.91 -4.33
N LYS A 40 -18.31 6.40 -4.94
CA LYS A 40 -18.87 6.96 -6.19
C LYS A 40 -19.08 8.48 -6.14
N TRP A 41 -19.45 9.00 -4.97
CA TRP A 41 -19.67 10.42 -4.75
C TRP A 41 -18.38 11.18 -4.38
N LYS A 42 -17.30 10.47 -4.02
CA LYS A 42 -16.02 11.04 -3.53
C LYS A 42 -14.87 10.89 -4.54
N THR A 43 -15.00 10.01 -5.52
CA THR A 43 -14.07 9.80 -6.64
C THR A 43 -14.82 9.15 -7.82
N SER A 44 -14.55 9.62 -9.04
CA SER A 44 -15.06 9.00 -10.27
C SER A 44 -14.27 7.75 -10.68
N ASP A 45 -13.12 7.50 -10.05
CA ASP A 45 -12.21 6.42 -10.42
C ASP A 45 -12.51 5.12 -9.66
N SER A 46 -13.14 4.17 -10.35
CA SER A 46 -13.44 2.84 -9.82
C SER A 46 -12.18 2.05 -9.44
N ARG A 47 -11.01 2.36 -10.01
CA ARG A 47 -9.75 1.63 -9.80
C ARG A 47 -9.26 1.76 -8.35
N THR A 48 -9.49 2.91 -7.71
CA THR A 48 -9.13 3.08 -6.29
C THR A 48 -9.93 2.11 -5.42
N GLY A 49 -11.24 1.99 -5.66
CA GLY A 49 -12.09 1.04 -4.94
C GLY A 49 -11.71 -0.41 -5.20
N MET A 50 -11.38 -0.76 -6.45
CA MET A 50 -10.90 -2.11 -6.81
C MET A 50 -9.59 -2.44 -6.10
N MET A 51 -8.63 -1.50 -6.07
CA MET A 51 -7.36 -1.69 -5.41
C MET A 51 -7.52 -1.91 -3.90
N ILE A 52 -8.35 -1.09 -3.23
CA ILE A 52 -8.61 -1.26 -1.80
C ILE A 52 -9.29 -2.60 -1.52
N ALA A 53 -10.27 -3.00 -2.33
CA ALA A 53 -10.89 -4.32 -2.21
C ALA A 53 -9.89 -5.47 -2.36
N ALA A 54 -8.94 -5.35 -3.30
CA ALA A 54 -7.86 -6.31 -3.46
C ALA A 54 -6.91 -6.34 -2.25
N MET A 55 -6.59 -5.18 -1.66
CA MET A 55 -5.77 -5.11 -0.45
C MET A 55 -6.41 -5.87 0.71
N TYR A 56 -7.70 -5.64 0.98
CA TYR A 56 -8.40 -6.36 2.06
C TYR A 56 -8.52 -7.86 1.78
N ALA A 57 -8.90 -8.26 0.56
CA ALA A 57 -8.98 -9.67 0.17
C ALA A 57 -7.62 -10.41 0.20
N GLY A 58 -6.53 -9.68 0.05
CA GLY A 58 -5.16 -10.18 0.20
C GLY A 58 -4.66 -10.24 1.63
N SER A 59 -5.39 -9.64 2.58
CA SER A 59 -5.03 -9.56 4.00
C SER A 59 -5.87 -10.51 4.86
N ASP A 60 -5.44 -10.74 6.10
CA ASP A 60 -6.22 -11.48 7.10
C ASP A 60 -7.31 -10.59 7.76
N LYS A 61 -7.47 -9.33 7.33
CA LYS A 61 -8.40 -8.37 7.90
C LYS A 61 -9.69 -8.25 7.09
N LEU A 62 -10.83 -8.44 7.76
CA LEU A 62 -12.15 -8.17 7.20
C LEU A 62 -12.38 -6.67 7.06
N PHE A 63 -13.03 -6.27 5.96
CA PHE A 63 -13.34 -4.87 5.70
C PHE A 63 -14.48 -4.37 6.61
N ASP A 64 -14.23 -3.26 7.30
CA ASP A 64 -15.23 -2.50 8.04
C ASP A 64 -15.34 -1.10 7.43
N LEU A 65 -16.48 -0.80 6.82
CA LEU A 65 -16.72 0.47 6.16
C LEU A 65 -16.69 1.66 7.13
N GLY A 66 -17.24 1.50 8.33
CA GLY A 66 -17.31 2.55 9.34
C GLY A 66 -15.91 2.94 9.81
N ARG A 67 -15.11 1.94 10.20
CA ARG A 67 -13.71 2.15 10.59
C ARG A 67 -12.87 2.73 9.45
N PHE A 68 -13.05 2.21 8.23
CA PHE A 68 -12.35 2.74 7.07
C PHE A 68 -12.65 4.23 6.82
N LEU A 69 -13.92 4.65 6.95
CA LEU A 69 -14.33 6.05 6.81
C LEU A 69 -13.84 6.94 7.95
N GLU A 70 -13.77 6.40 9.18
CA GLU A 70 -13.17 7.08 10.33
C GLU A 70 -11.70 7.40 10.07
N ILE A 71 -10.90 6.38 9.70
CA ILE A 71 -9.47 6.53 9.39
C ILE A 71 -9.29 7.53 8.23
N SER A 72 -10.07 7.38 7.16
CA SER A 72 -10.02 8.28 6.00
C SER A 72 -10.31 9.74 6.37
N SER A 73 -11.24 9.97 7.30
CA SER A 73 -11.61 11.31 7.77
C SER A 73 -10.52 11.87 8.70
N TYR A 74 -9.96 11.04 9.56
CA TYR A 74 -8.82 11.41 10.40
C TYR A 74 -7.63 11.89 9.55
N ILE A 75 -7.19 11.09 8.56
CA ILE A 75 -6.10 11.48 7.64
C ILE A 75 -6.39 12.84 7.01
N LYS A 76 -7.60 13.03 6.46
CA LYS A 76 -8.00 14.29 5.82
C LYS A 76 -7.87 15.47 6.78
N ASN A 77 -8.20 15.29 8.06
CA ASN A 77 -8.19 16.37 9.05
C ASN A 77 -6.78 16.69 9.60
N GLN A 78 -5.85 15.74 9.53
CA GLN A 78 -4.49 15.92 10.03
C GLN A 78 -3.53 16.60 9.04
N VAL A 79 -3.85 16.62 7.74
CA VAL A 79 -2.96 17.17 6.71
C VAL A 79 -3.35 18.60 6.29
N GLY A 80 -2.37 19.36 5.77
CA GLY A 80 -2.59 20.70 5.22
C GLY A 80 -3.47 20.72 3.96
N MET A 81 -4.04 21.88 3.64
CA MET A 81 -5.02 22.07 2.54
C MET A 81 -4.51 21.63 1.15
N PHE A 82 -3.20 21.76 0.91
CA PHE A 82 -2.58 21.44 -0.38
C PHE A 82 -2.01 20.01 -0.45
N SER A 83 -2.22 19.19 0.57
CA SER A 83 -1.75 17.79 0.55
C SER A 83 -2.56 16.96 -0.44
N TYR A 84 -1.89 16.06 -1.18
CA TYR A 84 -2.54 15.03 -2.02
C TYR A 84 -3.52 14.15 -1.20
N LEU A 85 -3.30 14.03 0.12
CA LEU A 85 -4.17 13.30 1.04
C LEU A 85 -5.47 14.05 1.38
N LYS A 86 -5.70 15.26 0.87
CA LYS A 86 -7.04 15.88 0.89
C LYS A 86 -8.01 15.26 -0.12
N SER A 87 -7.49 14.58 -1.14
CA SER A 87 -8.27 13.94 -2.20
C SER A 87 -8.37 12.42 -2.02
N TYR A 88 -8.73 11.69 -3.09
CA TYR A 88 -9.00 10.26 -3.08
C TYR A 88 -7.79 9.39 -2.69
N HIS A 89 -6.58 9.89 -2.85
CA HIS A 89 -5.35 9.18 -2.47
C HIS A 89 -5.30 8.74 -1.01
N ARG A 90 -5.96 9.49 -0.10
CA ARG A 90 -6.05 9.11 1.32
C ARG A 90 -6.72 7.77 1.56
N PHE A 91 -7.59 7.33 0.65
CA PHE A 91 -8.31 6.07 0.81
C PHE A 91 -7.38 4.86 0.74
N VAL A 92 -6.32 4.95 -0.06
CA VAL A 92 -5.29 3.91 -0.13
C VAL A 92 -4.49 3.87 1.17
N VAL A 93 -4.03 5.03 1.65
CA VAL A 93 -3.32 5.14 2.93
C VAL A 93 -4.20 4.67 4.09
N ALA A 94 -5.48 5.01 4.09
CA ALA A 94 -6.43 4.54 5.10
C ALA A 94 -6.54 3.01 5.12
N ALA A 95 -6.60 2.37 3.95
CA ALA A 95 -6.62 0.91 3.85
C ALA A 95 -5.32 0.29 4.37
N THR A 96 -4.16 0.84 3.99
CA THR A 96 -2.85 0.40 4.51
C THR A 96 -2.80 0.50 6.04
N LEU A 97 -3.19 1.65 6.60
CA LEU A 97 -3.20 1.84 8.04
C LEU A 97 -4.13 0.86 8.74
N ASP A 98 -5.33 0.65 8.18
CA ASP A 98 -6.29 -0.27 8.78
C ASP A 98 -5.80 -1.71 8.76
N ILE A 99 -5.26 -2.17 7.63
CA ILE A 99 -4.80 -3.55 7.46
C ILE A 99 -3.63 -3.87 8.38
N HIS A 100 -2.67 -2.96 8.51
CA HIS A 100 -1.39 -3.27 9.16
C HIS A 100 -1.28 -2.78 10.62
N PHE A 101 -2.14 -1.87 11.07
CA PHE A 101 -1.97 -1.24 12.38
C PHE A 101 -3.27 -1.19 13.20
N THR A 102 -3.18 -1.62 14.46
CA THR A 102 -4.28 -1.48 15.42
C THR A 102 -4.46 0.00 15.79
N ASP A 103 -3.37 0.67 16.18
CA ASP A 103 -3.32 2.13 16.39
C ASP A 103 -2.94 2.85 15.10
N TYR A 104 -3.95 3.14 14.29
CA TYR A 104 -3.78 3.85 13.02
C TYR A 104 -3.35 5.31 13.20
N LYS A 105 -3.55 5.92 14.38
CA LYS A 105 -3.20 7.33 14.62
C LYS A 105 -1.70 7.48 14.82
N GLU A 106 -1.12 6.63 15.67
CA GLU A 106 0.33 6.56 15.84
C GLU A 106 1.02 6.18 14.53
N ALA A 107 0.53 5.14 13.85
CA ALA A 107 1.07 4.73 12.55
C ALA A 107 0.99 5.85 11.50
N PHE A 108 -0.08 6.67 11.53
CA PHE A 108 -0.18 7.82 10.62
C PHE A 108 0.83 8.93 10.94
N GLN A 109 1.18 9.17 12.20
CA GLN A 109 2.24 10.12 12.54
C GLN A 109 3.61 9.60 12.05
N LYS A 110 3.91 8.32 12.29
CA LYS A 110 5.12 7.68 11.75
C LYS A 110 5.17 7.75 10.23
N PHE A 111 4.03 7.54 9.56
CA PHE A 111 3.90 7.68 8.12
C PHE A 111 4.26 9.09 7.61
N LEU A 112 3.79 10.14 8.27
CA LEU A 112 4.13 11.52 7.90
C LEU A 112 5.62 11.81 8.12
N ASP A 113 6.19 11.30 9.21
CA ASP A 113 7.63 11.42 9.48
C ASP A 113 8.46 10.72 8.39
N LEU A 114 8.11 9.49 8.02
CA LEU A 114 8.76 8.75 6.92
C LEU A 114 8.66 9.49 5.58
N TYR A 115 7.51 10.12 5.30
CA TYR A 115 7.36 10.95 4.11
C TYR A 115 8.32 12.15 4.11
N GLU A 116 8.46 12.86 5.23
CA GLU A 116 9.41 13.97 5.33
C GLU A 116 10.87 13.50 5.27
N GLN A 117 11.19 12.34 5.86
CA GLN A 117 12.52 11.73 5.74
C GLN A 117 12.85 11.35 4.29
N LEU A 118 11.89 10.78 3.54
CA LEU A 118 12.05 10.52 2.11
C LEU A 118 12.32 11.82 1.33
N VAL A 119 11.57 12.88 1.61
CA VAL A 119 11.80 14.20 0.98
C VAL A 119 13.20 14.72 1.30
N ALA A 120 13.64 14.62 2.55
CA ALA A 120 15.01 14.98 2.96
C ALA A 120 16.08 14.09 2.28
N GLY A 121 15.74 12.83 1.98
CA GLY A 121 16.56 11.88 1.22
C GLY A 121 16.61 12.13 -0.29
N GLY A 122 15.97 13.19 -0.80
CA GLY A 122 16.01 13.60 -2.21
C GLY A 122 14.80 13.21 -3.04
N PHE A 123 13.75 12.65 -2.43
CA PHE A 123 12.50 12.37 -3.13
C PHE A 123 11.70 13.66 -3.35
N SER A 124 11.17 13.85 -4.55
CA SER A 124 10.30 15.01 -4.83
C SER A 124 8.98 14.90 -4.06
N ARG A 125 8.39 16.02 -3.61
CA ARG A 125 7.06 16.02 -2.99
C ARG A 125 6.00 15.64 -4.04
N SER A 126 5.40 14.46 -3.90
CA SER A 126 4.39 13.95 -4.82
C SER A 126 3.51 12.90 -4.15
N ILE A 127 2.44 12.49 -4.82
CA ILE A 127 1.64 11.34 -4.38
C ILE A 127 2.48 10.06 -4.27
N PHE A 128 3.43 9.85 -5.17
CA PHE A 128 4.23 8.64 -5.20
C PHE A 128 5.19 8.56 -4.02
N THR A 129 5.57 9.70 -3.43
CA THR A 129 6.36 9.75 -2.20
C THR A 129 5.54 9.33 -0.98
N TYR A 130 4.23 9.64 -0.96
CA TYR A 130 3.33 9.07 0.05
C TYR A 130 3.16 7.56 -0.11
N LEU A 131 3.09 7.06 -1.35
CA LEU A 131 3.06 5.61 -1.59
C LEU A 131 4.37 4.94 -1.16
N ALA A 132 5.51 5.55 -1.46
CA ALA A 132 6.83 5.11 -0.99
C ALA A 132 6.91 5.08 0.55
N ALA A 133 6.40 6.10 1.23
CA ALA A 133 6.30 6.12 2.68
C ALA A 133 5.40 4.99 3.22
N SER A 134 4.34 4.62 2.48
CA SER A 134 3.46 3.50 2.86
C SER A 134 4.20 2.17 2.79
N VAL A 135 5.06 1.97 1.79
CA VAL A 135 5.91 0.77 1.68
C VAL A 135 6.84 0.68 2.88
N LEU A 136 7.62 1.74 3.17
CA LEU A 136 8.52 1.79 4.33
C LEU A 136 7.80 1.52 5.64
N LEU A 137 6.62 2.11 5.82
CA LEU A 137 5.85 1.99 7.05
C LEU A 137 5.50 0.52 7.36
N THR A 138 5.22 -0.26 6.32
CA THR A 138 4.79 -1.67 6.43
C THR A 138 5.94 -2.68 6.45
N GLU A 139 7.19 -2.23 6.26
CA GLU A 139 8.35 -3.09 6.38
C GLU A 139 8.75 -3.28 7.85
N GLU A 140 9.23 -4.48 8.21
CA GLU A 140 9.68 -4.82 9.57
C GLU A 140 11.08 -4.26 9.92
N ASN A 141 11.63 -3.34 9.11
CA ASN A 141 13.00 -2.86 9.24
C ASN A 141 13.06 -1.52 9.99
N GLU A 142 13.72 -1.49 11.15
CA GLU A 142 13.86 -0.28 11.95
C GLU A 142 14.87 0.75 11.38
N GLN A 143 15.72 0.35 10.42
CA GLN A 143 16.78 1.20 9.86
C GLN A 143 16.33 2.04 8.65
N HIS A 144 15.18 2.73 8.77
CA HIS A 144 14.58 3.48 7.65
C HIS A 144 15.55 4.46 6.97
N GLY A 145 16.45 5.11 7.71
CA GLY A 145 17.41 6.06 7.12
C GLY A 145 18.36 5.43 6.09
N THR A 146 18.92 4.25 6.40
CA THR A 146 19.78 3.52 5.45
C THR A 146 18.99 3.03 4.24
N HIS A 147 17.75 2.61 4.47
CA HIS A 147 16.83 2.15 3.43
C HIS A 147 16.45 3.28 2.48
N ILE A 148 16.15 4.47 2.98
CA ILE A 148 15.84 5.66 2.17
C ILE A 148 17.02 6.02 1.26
N GLN A 149 18.26 6.02 1.79
CA GLN A 149 19.45 6.31 0.99
C GLN A 149 19.64 5.28 -0.12
N ARG A 150 19.49 4.00 0.21
CA ARG A 150 19.57 2.91 -0.74
C ARG A 150 18.46 2.97 -1.79
N SER A 151 17.24 3.35 -1.41
CA SER A 151 16.11 3.58 -2.32
C SER A 151 16.42 4.65 -3.36
N MET A 152 17.09 5.74 -2.95
CA MET A 152 17.52 6.78 -3.87
C MET A 152 18.64 6.29 -4.82
N GLN A 153 19.53 5.40 -4.37
CA GLN A 153 20.52 4.76 -5.24
C GLN A 153 19.85 3.88 -6.30
N VAL A 154 18.89 3.05 -5.89
CA VAL A 154 18.09 2.21 -6.81
C VAL A 154 17.37 3.09 -7.84
N TYR A 155 16.68 4.15 -7.40
CA TYR A 155 15.99 5.08 -8.30
C TYR A 155 16.94 5.73 -9.31
N LYS A 156 18.13 6.16 -8.88
CA LYS A 156 19.13 6.75 -9.78
C LYS A 156 19.62 5.74 -10.82
N ARG A 157 19.91 4.51 -10.39
CA ARG A 157 20.36 3.43 -11.29
C ARG A 157 19.27 3.06 -12.30
N MET A 158 18.00 2.97 -11.90
CA MET A 158 16.85 2.79 -12.81
C MET A 158 16.80 3.91 -13.86
N LYS A 159 17.02 5.16 -13.44
CA LYS A 159 17.00 6.33 -14.31
C LYS A 159 18.19 6.39 -15.27
N GLU A 160 19.34 5.84 -14.89
CA GLU A 160 20.49 5.71 -15.78
C GLU A 160 20.23 4.71 -16.91
N ASP A 161 19.62 3.56 -16.59
CA ASP A 161 19.27 2.55 -17.60
C ASP A 161 18.10 3.01 -18.49
N HIS A 162 17.08 3.65 -17.90
CA HIS A 162 15.81 3.96 -18.55
C HIS A 162 15.35 5.40 -18.32
N LEU A 163 16.17 6.37 -18.76
CA LEU A 163 15.97 7.80 -18.51
C LEU A 163 14.56 8.32 -18.85
N PHE A 164 13.99 7.88 -19.98
CA PHE A 164 12.67 8.34 -20.44
C PHE A 164 11.50 7.61 -19.77
N LEU A 165 11.73 6.44 -19.20
CA LEU A 165 10.69 5.61 -18.59
C LEU A 165 10.61 5.78 -17.07
N THR A 166 11.67 6.30 -16.45
CA THR A 166 11.79 6.38 -14.99
C THR A 166 11.43 7.77 -14.47
N GLY A 167 10.32 7.86 -13.74
CA GLY A 167 9.76 9.08 -13.16
C GLY A 167 9.47 8.95 -11.66
N THR A 168 8.78 9.94 -11.09
CA THR A 168 8.41 9.91 -9.66
C THR A 168 7.43 8.77 -9.34
N ASN A 169 6.68 8.30 -10.35
CA ASN A 169 5.83 7.12 -10.28
C ASN A 169 6.56 5.84 -9.88
N ASP A 170 7.88 5.79 -10.07
CA ASP A 170 8.71 4.62 -9.75
C ASP A 170 9.29 4.66 -8.33
N TYR A 171 9.07 5.74 -7.57
CA TYR A 171 9.52 5.85 -6.18
C TYR A 171 9.07 4.69 -5.28
N PRO A 172 7.79 4.24 -5.29
CA PRO A 172 7.38 3.12 -4.45
C PRO A 172 8.09 1.82 -4.82
N LEU A 173 8.34 1.61 -6.11
CA LEU A 173 9.08 0.43 -6.58
C LEU A 173 10.54 0.50 -6.16
N ALA A 174 11.20 1.66 -6.30
CA ALA A 174 12.58 1.85 -5.87
C ALA A 174 12.75 1.59 -4.36
N VAL A 175 11.80 2.04 -3.55
CA VAL A 175 11.76 1.73 -2.11
C VAL A 175 11.57 0.24 -1.87
N LEU A 176 10.58 -0.40 -2.49
CA LEU A 176 10.35 -1.84 -2.34
C LEU A 176 11.58 -2.68 -2.73
N LEU A 177 12.25 -2.31 -3.83
CA LEU A 177 13.46 -2.96 -4.31
C LEU A 177 14.64 -2.76 -3.34
N ALA A 178 14.76 -1.60 -2.72
CA ALA A 178 15.81 -1.35 -1.73
C ALA A 178 15.71 -2.25 -0.49
N GLY A 179 14.53 -2.79 -0.16
CA GLY A 179 14.34 -3.78 0.90
C GLY A 179 14.98 -5.15 0.60
N GLN A 180 15.39 -5.42 -0.65
CA GLN A 180 16.08 -6.66 -1.01
C GLN A 180 17.52 -6.67 -0.48
N SER A 181 18.02 -7.85 -0.11
CA SER A 181 19.34 -8.03 0.52
C SER A 181 20.53 -7.90 -0.44
N GLU A 182 20.31 -8.04 -1.75
CA GLU A 182 21.36 -7.92 -2.79
C GLU A 182 21.99 -6.53 -2.79
N ASN A 183 23.21 -6.35 -3.31
CA ASN A 183 23.70 -4.98 -3.56
C ASN A 183 22.93 -4.34 -4.75
N VAL A 184 22.98 -3.01 -4.86
CA VAL A 184 22.20 -2.27 -5.86
C VAL A 184 22.51 -2.71 -7.29
N GLU A 185 23.78 -2.92 -7.65
CA GLU A 185 24.15 -3.33 -9.02
C GLU A 185 23.60 -4.71 -9.38
N THR A 186 23.79 -5.70 -8.51
CA THR A 186 23.29 -7.06 -8.74
C THR A 186 21.76 -7.10 -8.84
N LEU A 187 21.09 -6.30 -8.01
CA LEU A 187 19.65 -6.15 -8.03
C LEU A 187 19.18 -5.55 -9.36
N MET A 188 19.84 -4.49 -9.83
CA MET A 188 19.48 -3.79 -11.06
C MET A 188 19.78 -4.62 -12.30
N ASP A 189 20.88 -5.37 -12.34
CA ASP A 189 21.15 -6.35 -13.39
C ASP A 189 20.04 -7.41 -13.49
N ARG A 190 19.49 -7.83 -12.34
CA ARG A 190 18.38 -8.79 -12.31
C ARG A 190 17.09 -8.17 -12.83
N VAL A 191 16.79 -6.94 -12.41
CA VAL A 191 15.63 -6.18 -12.90
C VAL A 191 15.69 -6.04 -14.42
N GLU A 192 16.85 -5.65 -14.97
CA GLU A 192 17.06 -5.50 -16.41
C GLU A 192 16.87 -6.81 -17.17
N ARG A 193 17.44 -7.92 -16.67
CA ARG A 193 17.22 -9.25 -17.26
C ARG A 193 15.75 -9.68 -17.30
N LEU A 194 14.94 -9.23 -16.33
CA LEU A 194 13.50 -9.50 -16.32
C LEU A 194 12.76 -8.61 -17.33
N TYR A 195 13.12 -7.33 -17.44
CA TYR A 195 12.56 -6.42 -18.45
C TYR A 195 12.80 -6.96 -19.87
N GLN A 196 14.00 -7.45 -20.17
CA GLN A 196 14.32 -8.02 -21.48
C GLN A 196 13.50 -9.26 -21.86
N LYS A 197 12.87 -9.94 -20.89
CA LYS A 197 11.99 -11.08 -21.15
C LYS A 197 10.53 -10.69 -21.43
N LEU A 198 10.18 -9.42 -21.18
CA LEU A 198 8.86 -8.87 -21.42
C LEU A 198 8.76 -8.12 -22.76
N ALA A 199 9.90 -7.91 -23.43
CA ALA A 199 10.02 -7.34 -24.77
C ALA A 199 9.94 -8.44 -25.84
#